data_AF-R7RZD6-F1
#
_entry.id   AF-R7RZD6-F1
#
_cell.length_a   1.000
_cell.length_b   1.000
_cell.length_c   1.000
_cell.angle_alpha   90.00
_cell.angle_beta   90.00
_cell.angle_gamma   90.00
#
_symmetry.space_group_name_H-M   'P 1'
#
loop_
_entity.id
_entity.type
_entity.pdbx_description
1 polymer ?
#
loop_
_entity_poly.entity_id
_entity_poly.type
_entity_poly.pdbx_seq_one_letter_code
_entity_poly.pdbx_strand_id
1 'polypeptide(L)'
;EWVRVHSPDGYSFLVKRKVALRSGTLKNMLSDDSFSEAASKTCEVNARAPVAEKLVEYLSYKTTYESAGPKEDIPDFFERIMPEIALEL
;
A
#
# COMPACT_ATOMS: atom_id res chain seq x y z
N GLU A 1 10.09 7.33 -8.42
CA GLU A 1 9.90 5.97 -8.96
C GLU A 1 8.54 5.43 -8.53
N TRP A 2 7.88 4.68 -9.41
CA TRP A 2 6.57 4.08 -9.19
C TRP A 2 6.68 2.56 -9.19
N VAL A 3 5.84 1.90 -8.41
CA VAL A 3 5.68 0.45 -8.38
C VAL A 3 4.21 0.11 -8.56
N ARG A 4 3.94 -1.03 -9.18
CA ARG A 4 2.61 -1.57 -9.39
C ARG A 4 2.28 -2.56 -8.26
N VAL A 5 1.12 -2.41 -7.64
CA VAL A 5 0.55 -3.41 -6.74
C VAL A 5 -0.58 -4.09 -7.50
N HIS A 6 -0.48 -5.39 -7.74
CA HIS A 6 -1.45 -6.18 -8.51
C HIS A 6 -2.26 -7.07 -7.57
N SER A 7 -3.58 -7.05 -7.73
CA SER A 7 -4.53 -7.87 -6.97
C SER A 7 -4.98 -9.10 -7.80
N PRO A 8 -5.37 -10.21 -7.17
CA PRO A 8 -5.65 -11.46 -7.87
C PRO A 8 -6.92 -11.41 -8.73
N ASP A 9 -7.80 -10.43 -8.50
CA ASP A 9 -8.98 -10.12 -9.31
C ASP A 9 -8.68 -9.22 -10.52
N GLY A 10 -7.41 -9.00 -10.84
CA GLY A 10 -6.95 -8.38 -12.10
C GLY A 10 -6.83 -6.86 -12.06
N TYR A 11 -6.91 -6.24 -10.89
CA TYR A 11 -6.72 -4.80 -10.73
C TYR A 11 -5.26 -4.47 -10.41
N SER A 12 -4.86 -3.25 -10.74
CA SER A 12 -3.50 -2.76 -10.50
C SER A 12 -3.53 -1.33 -10.00
N PHE A 13 -2.73 -1.08 -8.97
CA PHE A 13 -2.61 0.23 -8.32
C PHE A 13 -1.17 0.73 -8.50
N LEU A 14 -1.02 1.94 -9.05
CA LEU A 14 0.28 2.55 -9.22
C LEU A 14 0.58 3.45 -8.02
N VAL A 15 1.64 3.13 -7.28
CA VAL A 15 2.02 3.86 -6.06
C VAL A 15 3.47 4.31 -6.11
N LYS A 16 3.79 5.44 -5.47
CA LYS A 16 5.19 5.88 -5.36
C LYS A 16 5.97 4.82 -4.60
N ARG A 17 7.16 4.43 -5.07
CA ARG A 17 8.01 3.42 -4.40
C ARG A 17 8.20 3.74 -2.91
N LYS A 18 8.45 5.00 -2.57
CA LYS A 18 8.60 5.45 -1.16
C LYS A 18 7.40 5.12 -0.26
N VAL A 19 6.19 5.10 -0.83
CA VAL A 19 4.94 4.74 -0.13
C VAL A 19 4.85 3.23 0.04
N ALA A 20 5.09 2.46 -1.02
CA ALA A 20 5.10 0.99 -0.95
C ALA A 20 6.11 0.46 0.09
N LEU A 21 7.28 1.09 0.20
CA LEU A 21 8.32 0.74 1.17
C LEU A 21 7.91 0.94 2.64
N ARG A 22 6.74 1.53 2.94
CA ARG A 22 6.18 1.59 4.31
C ARG A 22 5.54 0.28 4.75
N SER A 23 5.25 -0.62 3.82
CA SER A 23 4.94 -2.03 4.11
C SER A 23 6.24 -2.82 4.18
N GLY A 24 6.46 -3.54 5.29
CA GLY A 24 7.62 -4.41 5.45
C GLY A 24 7.66 -5.50 4.38
N THR A 25 6.50 -6.10 4.06
CA THR A 25 6.37 -7.15 3.04
C THR A 25 6.70 -6.63 1.65
N LEU A 26 6.07 -5.51 1.23
CA LEU A 26 6.34 -4.92 -0.09
C LEU A 26 7.78 -4.41 -0.18
N LYS A 27 8.34 -3.89 0.92
CA LYS A 27 9.76 -3.54 0.98
C LYS A 27 10.63 -4.75 0.69
N ASN A 28 10.38 -5.89 1.32
CA ASN A 28 11.18 -7.10 1.11
C ASN A 28 11.09 -7.58 -0.34
N MET A 29 9.89 -7.57 -0.94
CA MET A 29 9.68 -7.90 -2.36
C MET A 29 10.43 -6.96 -3.33
N LEU A 30 10.59 -5.69 -2.96
CA LEU A 30 11.18 -4.64 -3.82
C LEU A 30 12.66 -4.34 -3.55
N SER A 31 13.27 -4.97 -2.55
CA SER A 31 14.62 -4.62 -2.08
C SER A 31 15.72 -5.52 -2.63
N ASP A 32 15.37 -6.70 -3.12
CA ASP A 32 16.35 -7.67 -3.60
C ASP A 32 16.14 -7.93 -5.09
N ASP A 33 17.14 -7.51 -5.88
CA ASP A 33 17.15 -7.58 -7.35
C ASP A 33 17.15 -9.02 -7.87
N SER A 34 17.35 -10.02 -7.00
CA SER A 34 17.18 -11.43 -7.35
C SER A 34 15.71 -11.87 -7.40
N PHE A 35 14.78 -11.04 -6.88
CA PHE A 35 13.34 -11.26 -7.04
C PHE A 35 12.80 -10.60 -8.31
N SER A 36 11.89 -11.30 -8.97
CA SER A 36 11.23 -10.83 -10.20
C SER A 36 10.47 -9.52 -10.00
N GLU A 37 10.01 -9.26 -8.78
CA GLU A 37 9.23 -8.11 -8.34
C GLU A 37 10.06 -6.83 -8.33
N ALA A 38 11.33 -6.91 -7.93
CA ALA A 38 12.26 -5.77 -7.97
C ALA A 38 12.59 -5.39 -9.42
N ALA A 39 12.85 -6.38 -10.28
CA ALA A 39 13.12 -6.17 -11.70
C ALA A 39 11.89 -5.64 -12.47
N SER A 40 10.71 -6.20 -12.21
CA SER A 40 9.44 -5.85 -12.89
C SER A 40 8.73 -4.65 -12.25
N LYS A 41 9.18 -4.18 -11.08
CA LYS A 41 8.55 -3.12 -10.28
C LYS A 41 7.08 -3.42 -9.99
N THR A 42 6.73 -4.69 -9.87
CA THR A 42 5.37 -5.18 -9.64
C THR A 42 5.35 -6.08 -8.43
N CYS A 43 4.45 -5.80 -7.49
CA CYS A 43 4.21 -6.63 -6.31
C CYS A 43 2.84 -7.27 -6.42
N GLU A 44 2.80 -8.59 -6.38
CA GLU A 44 1.57 -9.36 -6.27
C GLU A 44 1.11 -9.38 -4.81
N VAL A 45 -0.14 -8.99 -4.54
CA VAL A 45 -0.74 -9.07 -3.19
C VAL A 45 -1.88 -10.07 -3.18
N ASN A 46 -1.98 -10.84 -2.09
CA ASN A 46 -3.07 -11.78 -1.89
C ASN A 46 -4.28 -11.10 -1.23
N ALA A 47 -4.82 -10.08 -1.89
CA ALA A 47 -5.97 -9.31 -1.41
C ALA A 47 -6.79 -8.83 -2.61
N ARG A 48 -8.11 -9.00 -2.57
CA ARG A 48 -9.02 -8.48 -3.61
C ARG A 48 -8.91 -6.96 -3.76
N ALA A 49 -9.27 -6.43 -4.91
CA ALA A 49 -9.07 -5.04 -5.28
C ALA A 49 -9.57 -4.02 -4.24
N PRO A 50 -10.76 -4.14 -3.62
CA PRO A 50 -11.20 -3.19 -2.60
C PRO A 50 -10.32 -3.15 -1.36
N VAL A 51 -9.72 -4.29 -0.99
CA VAL A 51 -8.79 -4.41 0.14
C VAL A 51 -7.41 -3.90 -0.28
N ALA A 52 -6.94 -4.26 -1.48
CA ALA A 52 -5.67 -3.76 -2.03
C ALA A 52 -5.68 -2.24 -2.23
N GLU A 53 -6.83 -1.65 -2.59
CA GLU A 53 -7.04 -0.21 -2.68
C GLU A 53 -6.85 0.45 -1.30
N LYS A 54 -7.51 -0.06 -0.26
CA LYS A 54 -7.34 0.47 1.10
C LYS A 54 -5.94 0.26 1.65
N LEU A 55 -5.28 -0.84 1.29
CA LEU A 55 -3.87 -1.07 1.62
C LEU A 55 -3.00 0.06 1.05
N VAL A 56 -3.10 0.37 -0.24
CA VAL A 56 -2.28 1.43 -0.85
C VAL A 56 -2.65 2.83 -0.38
N GLU A 57 -3.93 3.06 -0.08
CA GLU A 57 -4.44 4.30 0.50
C GLU A 57 -3.88 4.50 1.92
N TYR A 58 -3.88 3.46 2.75
CA TYR A 58 -3.32 3.49 4.10
C TYR A 58 -1.81 3.73 4.08
N LEU A 59 -1.07 3.08 3.17
CA LEU A 59 0.36 3.35 3.02
C LEU A 59 0.62 4.81 2.64
N SER A 60 -0.24 5.40 1.79
CA SER A 60 -0.15 6.81 1.42
C SER A 60 -0.46 7.73 2.60
N TYR A 61 -1.51 7.42 3.36
CA TYR A 61 -1.87 8.11 4.61
C TYR A 61 -0.72 8.06 5.62
N LYS A 62 -0.19 6.87 5.92
CA LYS A 62 0.96 6.67 6.80
C LYS A 62 2.17 7.48 6.34
N THR A 63 2.50 7.42 5.05
CA THR A 63 3.63 8.20 4.51
C THR A 63 3.43 9.71 4.65
N THR A 64 2.18 10.19 4.63
CA THR A 64 1.85 11.61 4.75
C THR A 64 1.96 12.08 6.20
N TYR A 65 1.47 11.29 7.15
CA TYR A 65 1.33 11.70 8.55
C TYR A 65 2.33 11.05 9.52
N GLU A 66 3.24 10.18 9.07
CA GLU A 66 4.22 9.53 9.96
C GLU A 66 5.17 10.49 10.70
N SER A 67 5.36 11.70 10.16
CA SER A 67 6.20 12.75 10.76
C SER A 67 5.37 13.92 11.30
N ALA A 68 4.05 13.75 11.40
CA ALA A 68 3.16 14.79 11.88
C ALA A 68 3.48 15.18 13.33
N GLY A 69 3.50 16.49 13.58
CA GLY A 69 3.73 17.03 14.92
C GLY A 69 2.48 16.95 15.81
N PRO A 70 2.61 17.17 17.12
CA PRO A 70 1.50 17.10 18.08
C PRO A 70 0.40 18.16 17.90
N LYS A 71 0.57 19.10 16.95
CA LYS A 71 -0.39 20.16 16.61
C LYS A 71 -1.01 19.99 15.23
N GLU A 72 -0.58 18.97 14.47
CA GLU A 72 -1.14 18.70 13.16
C GLU A 72 -2.44 17.92 13.31
N ASP A 73 -3.46 18.34 12.57
CA ASP A 73 -4.74 17.64 12.53
C ASP A 73 -4.60 16.43 11.58
N ILE A 74 -4.73 15.24 12.15
CA ILE A 74 -4.57 13.98 11.44
C ILE A 74 -5.97 13.37 11.28
N PRO A 75 -6.51 13.28 10.04
CA PRO A 75 -7.81 12.69 9.81
C PRO A 75 -7.85 11.22 10.24
N ASP A 76 -8.95 10.78 10.85
CA ASP A 76 -9.12 9.36 11.18
C ASP A 76 -9.27 8.53 9.90
N PHE A 77 -8.34 7.59 9.69
CA PHE A 77 -8.39 6.72 8.52
C PHE A 77 -9.57 5.74 8.58
N PHE A 78 -10.06 5.40 9.78
CA PHE A 78 -11.12 4.42 9.96
C PHE A 78 -12.44 4.87 9.30
N GLU A 79 -12.70 6.18 9.22
CA GLU A 79 -13.86 6.74 8.52
C GLU A 79 -13.86 6.46 7.00
N ARG A 80 -12.71 6.07 6.44
CA ARG A 80 -12.53 5.77 5.01
C ARG A 80 -12.64 4.27 4.72
N ILE A 81 -12.82 3.43 5.74
CA ILE A 81 -12.94 1.98 5.61
C ILE A 81 -14.43 1.61 5.52
N MET A 82 -14.81 0.97 4.42
CA MET A 82 -16.18 0.48 4.26
C MET A 82 -16.42 -0.74 5.16
N PRO A 83 -17.58 -0.86 5.83
CA PRO A 83 -17.89 -2.01 6.68
C PRO A 83 -17.73 -3.37 5.98
N GLU A 84 -17.99 -3.42 4.67
CA GLU A 84 -17.96 -4.64 3.85
C GLU A 84 -16.55 -5.19 3.60
N ILE A 85 -15.49 -4.44 3.90
CA ILE A 85 -14.09 -4.85 3.73
C ILE A 85 -13.33 -4.89 5.05
N ALA A 86 -13.94 -4.42 6.15
CA ALA A 86 -13.25 -4.23 7.43
C ALA A 86 -12.69 -5.52 8.05
N LEU A 87 -13.32 -6.67 7.78
CA LEU A 87 -12.86 -7.97 8.28
C LEU A 87 -11.68 -8.56 7.48
N GLU A 88 -11.43 -8.07 6.27
CA GLU A 88 -10.36 -8.54 5.38
C GLU A 88 -9.08 -7.68 5.46
N LEU A 89 -9.16 -6.53 6.15
CA LEU A 89 -8.12 -5.50 6.26
C LEU A 89 -7.09 -5.79 7.35
#